data_AF-A0A916QJK8-F1
#
_entry.id   AF-A0A916QJK8-F1
#
_cell.length_a   1.000
_cell.length_b   1.000
_cell.length_c   1.000
_cell.angle_alpha   90.00
_cell.angle_beta   90.00
_cell.angle_gamma   90.00
#
_symmetry.space_group_name_H-M   'P 1'
#
loop_
_entity.id
_entity.type
_entity.pdbx_description
1 polymer ?
#
loop_
_entity_poly.entity_id
_entity_poly.type
_entity_poly.pdbx_seq_one_letter_code
_entity_poly.pdbx_strand_id
1 'polypeptide(L)'
;MLKNYQKEIIWLRIAGWGYLLPAIAGLLLWKYFHMGVFLLQIGIAVVVGAYVLSTTTAERWRNPKNVSILAWITLFLISALNSIPLFIAAHYAKRIHE
;
A
#
# COMPACT_ATOMS: atom_id res chain seq x y z
N MET A 1 15.18 4.65 18.16
CA MET A 1 13.88 3.95 18.04
C MET A 1 12.73 4.86 17.56
N LEU A 2 12.38 5.95 18.27
CA LEU A 2 11.26 6.85 17.89
C LEU A 2 11.33 7.42 16.45
N LYS A 3 12.54 7.70 15.94
CA LYS A 3 12.76 8.24 14.58
C LYS A 3 12.44 7.23 13.47
N ASN A 4 12.62 5.93 13.72
CA ASN A 4 12.33 4.88 12.74
C ASN A 4 10.82 4.59 12.67
N TYR A 5 10.13 4.66 13.82
CA TYR A 5 8.67 4.52 13.90
C TYR A 5 7.93 5.62 13.14
N GLN A 6 8.36 6.88 13.29
CA GLN A 6 7.78 8.00 12.53
C GLN A 6 8.00 7.84 11.02
N LYS A 7 9.18 7.34 10.60
CA LYS A 7 9.46 7.06 9.18
C LYS A 7 8.57 5.94 8.65
N GLU A 8 8.38 4.86 9.40
CA GLU A 8 7.49 3.75 9.01
C GLU A 8 6.06 4.24 8.74
N ILE A 9 5.49 5.05 9.65
CA ILE A 9 4.13 5.61 9.50
C ILE A 9 4.05 6.50 8.26
N ILE A 10 5.05 7.35 8.01
CA ILE A 10 5.07 8.21 6.83
C ILE A 10 5.08 7.36 5.55
N TRP A 11 5.90 6.32 5.49
CA TRP A 11 5.96 5.42 4.33
C TRP A 11 4.68 4.60 4.15
N LEU A 12 4.04 4.16 5.23
CA LEU A 12 2.73 3.50 5.19
C LEU A 12 1.63 4.45 4.69
N ARG A 13 1.66 5.71 5.10
CA ARG A 13 0.74 6.74 4.58
C ARG A 13 0.99 6.99 3.10
N ILE A 14 2.25 7.18 2.69
CA ILE A 14 2.61 7.35 1.27
C ILE A 14 2.14 6.15 0.45
N ALA A 15 2.31 4.93 0.95
CA ALA A 15 1.77 3.72 0.30
C ALA A 15 0.24 3.74 0.22
N GLY A 16 -0.44 4.08 1.32
CA GLY A 16 -1.90 4.24 1.39
C GLY A 16 -2.45 5.23 0.37
N TRP A 17 -1.83 6.41 0.27
CA TRP A 17 -2.14 7.41 -0.75
C TRP A 17 -1.74 6.97 -2.16
N GLY A 18 -0.67 6.20 -2.29
CA GLY A 18 -0.21 5.63 -3.55
C GLY A 18 -1.29 4.79 -4.23
N TYR A 19 -2.17 4.12 -3.48
CA TYR A 19 -3.30 3.37 -4.04
C TYR A 19 -4.34 4.22 -4.78
N LEU A 20 -4.36 5.55 -4.60
CA LEU A 20 -5.19 6.42 -5.43
C LEU A 20 -4.69 6.50 -6.88
N LEU A 21 -3.39 6.39 -7.13
CA LEU A 21 -2.84 6.45 -8.49
C LEU A 21 -3.35 5.32 -9.40
N PRO A 22 -3.29 4.03 -9.01
CA PRO A 22 -3.87 2.95 -9.82
C PRO A 22 -5.40 3.00 -9.84
N ALA A 23 -6.06 3.55 -8.80
CA ALA A 23 -7.50 3.77 -8.87
C ALA A 23 -7.86 4.81 -9.95
N ILE A 24 -7.14 5.92 -10.03
CA ILE A 24 -7.31 6.95 -11.07
C ILE A 24 -6.98 6.38 -12.45
N ALA A 25 -5.86 5.63 -12.57
CA ALA A 25 -5.46 4.99 -13.82
C ALA A 25 -6.49 3.95 -14.30
N GLY A 26 -7.02 3.14 -13.37
CA GLY A 26 -8.10 2.20 -13.64
C GLY A 26 -9.37 2.90 -14.10
N LEU A 27 -9.69 4.07 -13.53
CA LEU A 27 -10.86 4.87 -13.92
C LEU A 27 -10.71 5.44 -15.33
N LEU A 28 -9.52 5.92 -15.67
CA LEU A 28 -9.18 6.36 -17.03
C LEU A 28 -9.29 5.20 -18.03
N LEU A 29 -8.70 4.04 -17.72
CA LEU A 29 -8.79 2.85 -18.56
C LEU A 29 -10.23 2.37 -18.72
N TRP A 30 -11.03 2.40 -17.65
CA TRP A 30 -12.45 2.08 -17.71
C TRP A 30 -13.19 3.01 -18.67
N LYS A 31 -12.92 4.33 -18.62
CA LYS A 31 -13.53 5.30 -19.54
C LYS A 31 -13.21 5.01 -21.02
N TYR A 32 -12.04 4.43 -21.32
CA TYR A 32 -11.65 4.08 -22.68
C TYR A 32 -12.18 2.71 -23.13
N PHE A 33 -12.07 1.68 -22.29
CA PHE A 33 -12.36 0.29 -22.67
C PHE A 33 -13.72 -0.23 -22.21
N HIS A 34 -14.37 0.43 -21.26
CA HIS A 34 -15.66 0.06 -20.66
C HIS A 34 -15.73 -1.37 -20.09
N MET A 35 -14.58 -1.99 -19.79
CA MET A 35 -14.53 -3.34 -19.21
C MET A 35 -14.74 -3.33 -17.70
N GLY A 36 -15.64 -4.18 -17.20
CA GLY A 36 -15.96 -4.29 -15.76
C GLY A 36 -14.78 -4.69 -14.87
N VAL A 37 -13.74 -5.34 -15.43
CA VAL A 37 -12.51 -5.72 -14.71
C VAL A 37 -11.81 -4.51 -14.09
N PHE A 38 -11.86 -3.35 -14.75
CA PHE A 38 -11.24 -2.12 -14.23
C PHE A 38 -11.98 -1.57 -13.01
N LEU A 39 -13.32 -1.67 -12.96
CA LEU A 39 -14.10 -1.27 -11.79
C LEU A 39 -13.76 -2.13 -10.57
N LEU A 40 -13.54 -3.43 -10.79
CA LEU A 40 -13.12 -4.36 -9.73
C LEU A 40 -11.73 -4.01 -9.21
N GLN A 41 -10.77 -3.71 -10.09
CA GLN A 41 -9.44 -3.22 -9.67
C GLN A 41 -9.51 -1.91 -8.87
N ILE A 42 -10.34 -0.95 -9.30
CA ILE A 42 -10.54 0.32 -8.59
C ILE A 42 -11.10 0.06 -7.19
N GLY A 43 -12.12 -0.79 -7.08
CA GLY A 43 -12.71 -1.14 -5.79
C GLY A 43 -11.70 -1.76 -4.83
N ILE A 44 -10.89 -2.71 -5.30
CA ILE A 44 -9.83 -3.33 -4.51
C ILE A 44 -8.79 -2.29 -4.09
N ALA A 45 -8.31 -1.45 -5.02
CA ALA A 45 -7.30 -0.44 -4.72
C ALA A 45 -7.79 0.57 -3.66
N VAL A 46 -9.05 1.01 -3.75
CA VAL A 46 -9.66 1.95 -2.78
C VAL A 46 -9.80 1.28 -1.41
N VAL A 47 -10.32 0.06 -1.35
CA VAL A 47 -10.50 -0.66 -0.07
C VAL A 47 -9.15 -0.93 0.59
N VAL A 48 -8.16 -1.41 -0.16
CA VAL A 48 -6.81 -1.67 0.36
C VAL A 48 -6.13 -0.38 0.78
N GLY A 49 -6.23 0.69 -0.02
CA GLY A 49 -5.69 2.01 0.32
C GLY A 49 -6.29 2.56 1.61
N ALA A 50 -7.63 2.55 1.73
CA ALA A 50 -8.34 3.00 2.92
C ALA A 50 -8.01 2.15 4.15
N TYR A 51 -7.87 0.84 3.98
CA TYR A 51 -7.47 -0.08 5.03
C TYR A 51 -6.04 0.19 5.51
N VAL A 52 -5.08 0.38 4.61
CA VAL A 52 -3.71 0.75 4.97
C VAL A 52 -3.68 2.11 5.67
N LEU A 53 -4.44 3.09 5.17
CA LEU A 53 -4.48 4.44 5.74
C LEU A 53 -5.06 4.46 7.16
N SER A 54 -6.19 3.78 7.35
CA SER A 54 -6.89 3.68 8.65
C SER A 54 -6.11 2.85 9.68
N THR A 55 -5.32 1.88 9.23
CA THR A 55 -4.54 1.03 10.14
C THR A 55 -3.09 1.48 10.29
N THR A 56 -2.68 2.65 9.79
CA THR A 56 -1.27 3.08 9.83
C THR A 56 -0.61 3.11 11.22
N THR A 57 -1.39 3.22 12.29
CA THR A 57 -0.90 3.20 13.69
C THR A 57 -1.04 1.84 14.37
N ALA A 58 -1.57 0.83 13.69
CA ALA A 58 -1.79 -0.50 14.26
C ALA A 58 -0.46 -1.25 14.48
N GLU A 59 -0.33 -1.94 15.61
CA GLU A 59 0.87 -2.71 15.97
C GLU A 59 1.24 -3.80 14.96
N ARG A 60 0.27 -4.28 14.17
CA ARG A 60 0.49 -5.30 13.15
C ARG A 60 1.54 -4.93 12.11
N TRP A 61 1.74 -3.63 11.85
CA TRP A 61 2.69 -3.13 10.85
C TRP A 61 4.12 -3.08 11.41
N ARG A 62 4.27 -3.09 12.74
CA ARG A 62 5.58 -3.29 13.37
C ARG A 62 6.18 -4.64 13.01
N ASN A 63 5.34 -5.64 12.72
CA ASN A 63 5.82 -6.93 12.25
C ASN A 63 6.26 -6.84 10.77
N PRO A 64 7.57 -6.94 10.46
CA PRO A 64 8.07 -6.80 9.09
C PRO A 64 7.53 -7.87 8.14
N LYS A 65 7.11 -9.03 8.67
CA LYS A 65 6.51 -10.10 7.86
C LYS A 65 5.16 -9.69 7.29
N ASN A 66 4.34 -8.95 8.05
CA ASN A 66 3.02 -8.51 7.58
C ASN A 66 3.15 -7.40 6.52
N VAL A 67 4.06 -6.45 6.72
CA VAL A 67 4.30 -5.36 5.75
C VAL A 67 4.85 -5.93 4.44
N SER A 68 5.76 -6.89 4.50
CA SER A 68 6.32 -7.53 3.31
C SER A 68 5.32 -8.40 2.56
N ILE A 69 4.44 -9.14 3.26
CA ILE A 69 3.33 -9.86 2.61
C ILE A 69 2.43 -8.88 1.86
N LEU A 70 2.06 -7.76 2.49
CA LEU A 70 1.27 -6.74 1.79
C LEU A 70 2.02 -6.17 0.58
N ALA A 71 3.31 -5.87 0.71
CA ALA A 71 4.14 -5.38 -0.40
C ALA A 71 4.12 -6.34 -1.59
N TRP A 72 4.23 -7.64 -1.34
CA TRP A 72 4.14 -8.67 -2.37
C TRP A 72 2.76 -8.76 -3.02
N ILE A 73 1.68 -8.74 -2.22
CA ILE A 73 0.31 -8.70 -2.75
C ILE A 73 0.12 -7.46 -3.64
N THR A 74 0.63 -6.31 -3.20
CA THR A 74 0.53 -5.04 -3.93
C THR A 74 1.27 -5.08 -5.26
N LEU A 75 2.46 -5.68 -5.26
CA LEU A 75 3.31 -5.82 -6.45
C LEU A 75 2.60 -6.62 -7.55
N PHE A 76 2.00 -7.76 -7.20
CA PHE A 76 1.38 -8.67 -8.16
C PHE A 76 -0.06 -8.30 -8.52
N LEU A 77 -0.82 -7.78 -7.55
CA LEU A 77 -2.27 -7.61 -7.70
C LEU A 77 -2.70 -6.19 -8.06
N ILE A 78 -1.87 -5.18 -7.75
CA ILE A 78 -2.25 -3.78 -7.87
C ILE A 78 -1.25 -3.01 -8.75
N SER A 79 -0.03 -2.79 -8.27
CA SER A 79 1.00 -2.06 -9.02
C SER A 79 2.36 -2.14 -8.35
N ALA A 80 3.40 -2.34 -9.17
CA ALA A 80 4.79 -2.28 -8.74
C ALA A 80 5.20 -0.92 -8.17
N LEU A 81 4.58 0.18 -8.62
CA LEU A 81 4.86 1.53 -8.10
C LEU A 81 4.46 1.66 -6.61
N ASN A 82 3.34 1.03 -6.23
CA ASN A 82 2.85 1.10 -4.85
C ASN A 82 3.53 0.11 -3.90
N SER A 83 4.16 -0.95 -4.42
CA SER A 83 4.93 -1.87 -3.57
C SER A 83 6.23 -1.26 -3.06
N ILE A 84 6.84 -0.31 -3.79
CA ILE A 84 8.10 0.34 -3.38
C ILE A 84 8.00 0.98 -1.98
N PRO A 85 7.06 1.90 -1.70
CA PRO A 85 6.94 2.49 -0.37
C PRO A 85 6.61 1.46 0.73
N LEU A 86 5.92 0.36 0.39
CA LEU A 86 5.66 -0.75 1.33
C LEU A 86 6.91 -1.54 1.66
N PHE A 87 7.78 -1.83 0.68
CA PHE A 87 9.07 -2.48 0.95
C PHE A 87 9.98 -1.60 1.81
N ILE A 88 9.97 -0.28 1.60
CA ILE A 88 10.69 0.67 2.44
C ILE A 88 10.14 0.64 3.87
N ALA A 89 8.82 0.66 4.04
CA ALA A 89 8.19 0.51 5.35
C ALA A 89 8.58 -0.81 6.04
N ALA A 90 8.61 -1.93 5.30
CA ALA A 90 9.02 -3.24 5.84
C ALA A 90 10.49 -3.24 6.30
N HIS A 91 11.37 -2.54 5.58
CA HIS A 91 12.78 -2.39 5.97
C HIS A 91 12.93 -1.60 7.27
N TYR A 92 12.14 -0.53 7.44
CA TYR A 92 12.13 0.23 8.70
C TYR A 92 11.54 -0.57 9.86
N ALA A 93 10.45 -1.32 9.63
CA ALA A 93 9.85 -2.20 10.62
C ALA A 93 10.85 -3.26 11.12
N LYS A 94 11.64 -3.85 10.22
CA LYS A 94 12.70 -4.79 10.60
C LYS A 94 13.74 -4.16 11.52
N ARG A 95 14.18 -2.93 11.24
CA ARG A 95 15.16 -2.18 12.05
C ARG A 95 14.63 -1.65 13.39
N ILE A 96 13.35 -1.82 13.70
CA ILE A 96 12.78 -1.50 15.02
C ILE A 96 12.87 -2.71 15.96
N HIS A 97 12.97 -3.92 15.39
CA HIS A 97 13.05 -5.18 16.11
C HIS A 97 14.46 -5.79 16.21
N GLU A 98 15.45 -5.21 15.52
CA GLU A 98 16.90 -5.41 15.73
C GLU A 98 17.43 -4.43 16.78
#